data_AF-A0A7Y6ZLH2-F1
#
_entry.id   AF-A0A7Y6ZLH2-F1
#
_cell.length_a   1.000
_cell.length_b   1.000
_cell.length_c   1.000
_cell.angle_alpha   90.00
_cell.angle_beta   90.00
_cell.angle_gamma   90.00
#
_symmetry.space_group_name_H-M   'P 1'
#
loop_
_entity.id
_entity.type
_entity.pdbx_description
1 polymer ?
#
loop_
_entity_poly.entity_id
_entity_poly.type
_entity_poly.pdbx_seq_one_letter_code
_entity_poly.pdbx_strand_id
1 'polypeptide(L)'
;MLNKGILWVLRILVGGLFIFSGLIKVNDPVGTAIKLEEYFDVFSNDIAGFFYYLKPFALYLAVFLVVLEVVLGVMLILGVRSKFTVWSLTAMIVFFTFLTFFSAYFNKVTDCGCFGDAIKLTPWESFYKDVILMVMIFGILALQKYLPTSSSVLAKRFVMGVGILCFVLSLTAIRNLPFIDFRAYKVGVNIPTNMQPSSPLNYSYVMKKDGQLVTLDSYPT
;
A
#
# COMPACT_ATOMS: atom_id res chain seq x y z
N MET A 1 7.53 -27.62 20.27
CA MET A 1 8.39 -27.30 19.12
C MET A 1 7.59 -26.74 17.95
N LEU A 2 6.42 -27.31 17.63
CA LEU A 2 5.52 -26.84 16.57
C LEU A 2 5.19 -25.34 16.62
N ASN A 3 4.80 -24.82 17.80
CA ASN A 3 4.46 -23.39 17.97
C ASN A 3 5.62 -22.43 17.65
N LYS A 4 6.87 -22.85 17.88
CA LYS A 4 8.05 -22.05 17.53
C LYS A 4 8.32 -22.08 16.03
N GLY A 5 8.11 -23.22 15.38
CA GLY A 5 8.22 -23.35 13.92
C GLY A 5 7.16 -22.51 13.19
N ILE A 6 5.90 -22.61 13.61
CA ILE A 6 4.79 -21.80 13.06
C ILE A 6 5.08 -20.31 13.21
N LEU A 7 5.51 -19.87 14.41
CA LEU A 7 5.87 -18.47 14.65
C LEU A 7 7.01 -18.00 13.73
N TRP A 8 8.00 -18.84 13.48
CA TRP A 8 9.13 -18.49 12.61
C TRP A 8 8.69 -18.32 11.16
N VAL A 9 7.85 -19.24 10.65
CA VAL A 9 7.28 -19.16 9.30
C VAL A 9 6.41 -17.90 9.17
N LEU A 10 5.51 -17.64 10.11
CA LEU A 10 4.67 -16.44 10.10
C LEU A 10 5.49 -15.16 10.09
N ARG A 11 6.56 -15.08 10.89
CA ARG A 11 7.44 -13.90 10.94
C ARG A 11 8.17 -13.66 9.62
N ILE A 12 8.60 -14.72 8.94
CA ILE A 12 9.27 -14.60 7.64
C ILE A 12 8.28 -14.18 6.56
N LEU A 13 7.09 -14.80 6.51
CA LEU A 13 6.08 -14.46 5.51
C LEU A 13 5.57 -13.02 5.68
N VAL A 14 5.13 -12.66 6.89
CA VAL A 14 4.63 -11.31 7.17
C VAL A 14 5.75 -10.28 7.02
N GLY A 15 6.92 -10.54 7.61
CA GLY A 15 8.04 -9.60 7.53
C GLY A 15 8.56 -9.43 6.11
N GLY A 16 8.65 -10.52 5.35
CA GLY A 16 9.06 -10.50 3.95
C GLY A 16 8.10 -9.73 3.06
N LEU A 17 6.79 -9.89 3.25
CA LEU A 17 5.79 -9.16 2.48
C LEU A 17 5.83 -7.65 2.78
N PHE A 18 5.98 -7.25 4.04
CA PHE A 18 6.14 -5.84 4.42
C PHE A 18 7.43 -5.24 3.86
N ILE A 19 8.55 -5.98 3.89
CA ILE A 19 9.81 -5.52 3.27
C ILE A 19 9.61 -5.34 1.76
N PHE A 20 9.02 -6.32 1.09
CA PHE A 20 8.82 -6.27 -0.37
C PHE A 20 7.91 -5.10 -0.76
N SER A 21 6.76 -4.96 -0.10
CA SER A 21 5.82 -3.85 -0.28
C SER A 21 6.49 -2.49 -0.01
N GLY A 22 7.17 -2.36 1.13
CA GLY A 22 7.87 -1.14 1.52
C GLY A 22 8.99 -0.77 0.56
N LEU A 23 9.80 -1.71 0.07
CA LEU A 23 10.88 -1.42 -0.88
C LEU A 23 10.35 -0.89 -2.22
N ILE A 24 9.22 -1.41 -2.70
CA ILE A 24 8.57 -0.87 -3.91
C ILE A 24 8.12 0.57 -3.68
N LYS A 25 7.57 0.88 -2.51
CA LYS A 25 7.19 2.26 -2.17
C LYS A 25 8.38 3.18 -1.91
N VAL A 26 9.51 2.68 -1.40
CA VAL A 26 10.76 3.47 -1.26
C VAL A 26 11.27 3.92 -2.63
N ASN A 27 11.05 3.10 -3.66
CA ASN A 27 11.42 3.43 -5.04
C ASN A 27 10.55 4.55 -5.63
N ASP A 28 9.30 4.69 -5.21
CA ASP A 28 8.40 5.80 -5.60
C ASP A 28 7.56 6.31 -4.41
N PRO A 29 8.16 7.12 -3.51
CA PRO A 29 7.45 7.69 -2.37
C PRO A 29 6.45 8.77 -2.80
N VAL A 30 6.63 9.39 -3.97
CA VAL A 30 5.72 10.40 -4.51
C VAL A 30 4.41 9.75 -4.95
N GLY A 31 4.46 8.59 -5.61
CA GLY A 31 3.26 7.80 -5.92
C GLY A 31 2.46 7.44 -4.66
N THR A 32 3.16 7.07 -3.57
CA THR A 32 2.50 6.81 -2.27
C THR A 32 1.86 8.07 -1.68
N ALA A 33 2.52 9.23 -1.83
CA ALA A 33 1.98 10.52 -1.37
C ALA A 33 0.70 10.90 -2.10
N ILE A 34 0.66 10.76 -3.43
CA ILE A 34 -0.54 11.02 -4.24
C ILE A 34 -1.71 10.16 -3.77
N LYS A 35 -1.47 8.88 -3.46
CA LYS A 35 -2.53 8.01 -2.90
C LYS A 35 -3.00 8.47 -1.54
N LEU A 36 -2.10 8.90 -0.66
CA LEU A 36 -2.51 9.47 0.63
C LEU A 36 -3.33 10.76 0.46
N GLU A 37 -2.97 11.62 -0.50
CA GLU A 37 -3.77 12.80 -0.84
C GLU A 37 -5.17 12.41 -1.31
N GLU A 38 -5.31 11.44 -2.23
CA GLU A 38 -6.61 10.92 -2.67
C GLU A 38 -7.48 10.44 -1.48
N TYR A 39 -6.88 9.71 -0.52
CA TYR A 39 -7.61 9.29 0.69
C TYR A 39 -8.00 10.48 1.59
N PHE A 40 -7.12 11.46 1.77
CA PHE A 40 -7.43 12.67 2.56
C PHE A 40 -8.51 13.52 1.91
N ASP A 41 -8.54 13.61 0.59
CA ASP A 41 -9.62 14.26 -0.18
C ASP A 41 -10.96 13.59 0.11
N VAL A 42 -11.02 12.27 -0.05
CA VAL A 42 -12.25 11.50 0.17
C VAL A 42 -12.71 11.61 1.63
N PHE A 43 -11.80 11.46 2.60
CA PHE A 43 -12.13 11.56 4.02
C PHE A 43 -12.49 12.97 4.47
N SER A 44 -11.95 14.01 3.83
CA SER A 44 -12.34 15.39 4.14
C SER A 44 -13.80 15.68 3.79
N ASN A 45 -14.31 15.01 2.75
CA ASN A 45 -15.70 15.14 2.32
C ASN A 45 -16.64 14.19 3.08
N ASP A 46 -16.25 12.93 3.28
CA ASP A 46 -17.16 11.88 3.76
C ASP A 46 -17.07 11.61 5.28
N ILE A 47 -15.93 11.94 5.94
CA ILE A 47 -15.68 11.60 7.36
C ILE A 47 -15.53 12.86 8.23
N ALA A 48 -14.51 13.68 7.95
CA ALA A 48 -14.20 14.84 8.77
C ALA A 48 -13.37 15.89 8.01
N GLY A 49 -13.79 17.15 8.02
CA GLY A 49 -13.13 18.23 7.27
C GLY A 49 -11.66 18.48 7.63
N PHE A 50 -11.19 18.05 8.81
CA PHE A 50 -9.78 18.27 9.20
C PHE A 50 -8.78 17.52 8.32
N PHE A 51 -9.19 16.42 7.67
CA PHE A 51 -8.31 15.67 6.77
C PHE A 51 -7.76 16.53 5.62
N TYR A 52 -8.48 17.60 5.24
CA TYR A 52 -8.00 18.57 4.25
C TYR A 52 -6.66 19.21 4.64
N TYR A 53 -6.43 19.47 5.92
CA TYR A 53 -5.17 20.06 6.41
C TYR A 53 -3.99 19.08 6.37
N LEU A 54 -4.24 17.77 6.20
CA LEU A 54 -3.20 16.75 6.10
C LEU A 54 -2.62 16.60 4.69
N LYS A 55 -3.33 17.08 3.65
CA LYS A 55 -2.85 17.05 2.25
C LYS A 55 -1.43 17.58 2.06
N PRO A 56 -1.06 18.81 2.51
CA PRO A 56 0.30 19.32 2.32
C PRO A 56 1.36 18.48 3.06
N PHE A 57 0.95 17.66 4.03
CA PHE A 57 1.83 16.76 4.76
C PHE A 57 1.91 15.35 4.17
N ALA A 58 1.16 15.04 3.11
CA ALA A 58 1.06 13.70 2.55
C ALA A 58 2.41 13.13 2.11
N LEU A 59 3.29 13.94 1.52
CA LEU A 59 4.63 13.49 1.14
C LEU A 59 5.47 13.09 2.35
N TYR A 60 5.44 13.88 3.43
CA TYR A 60 6.18 13.57 4.65
C TYR A 60 5.63 12.30 5.33
N LEU A 61 4.30 12.16 5.36
CA LEU A 61 3.63 10.97 5.89
C LEU A 61 3.92 9.72 5.03
N ALA A 62 3.95 9.86 3.70
CA ALA A 62 4.30 8.77 2.79
C ALA A 62 5.71 8.26 3.07
N VAL A 63 6.72 9.14 3.10
CA VAL A 63 8.10 8.75 3.41
C VAL A 63 8.18 8.08 4.79
N PHE A 64 7.51 8.64 5.79
CA PHE A 64 7.49 8.07 7.14
C PHE A 64 6.89 6.65 7.16
N LEU A 65 5.70 6.46 6.58
CA LEU A 65 5.02 5.17 6.54
C LEU A 65 5.82 4.12 5.77
N VAL A 66 6.40 4.50 4.64
CA VAL A 66 7.19 3.62 3.78
C VAL A 66 8.47 3.14 4.48
N VAL A 67 9.21 4.04 5.12
CA VAL A 67 10.39 3.68 5.90
C VAL A 67 10.00 2.80 7.08
N LEU A 68 8.92 3.15 7.77
CA LEU A 68 8.41 2.38 8.91
C LEU A 68 8.00 0.96 8.49
N GLU A 69 7.39 0.79 7.32
CA GLU A 69 6.98 -0.52 6.79
C GLU A 69 8.18 -1.46 6.58
N VAL A 70 9.24 -0.99 5.92
CA VAL A 70 10.47 -1.78 5.73
C VAL A 70 11.14 -2.08 7.08
N VAL A 71 11.26 -1.07 7.94
CA VAL A 71 11.92 -1.21 9.25
C VAL A 71 11.18 -2.22 10.13
N LEU A 72 9.85 -2.14 10.23
CA LEU A 72 9.05 -3.09 11.00
C LEU A 72 9.11 -4.51 10.42
N GLY A 73 9.13 -4.64 9.09
CA GLY A 73 9.32 -5.93 8.44
C GLY A 73 10.66 -6.59 8.81
N VAL A 74 11.76 -5.83 8.73
CA VAL A 74 13.10 -6.32 9.14
C VAL A 74 13.15 -6.61 10.64
N MET A 75 12.57 -5.74 11.48
CA MET A 75 12.48 -5.96 12.92
C MET A 75 11.72 -7.25 13.26
N LEU A 76 10.67 -7.59 12.51
CA LEU A 76 9.88 -8.79 12.73
C LEU A 76 10.69 -10.04 12.40
N ILE A 77 11.42 -10.06 11.28
CA ILE A 77 12.27 -11.19 10.88
C ILE A 77 13.42 -11.37 11.87
N LEU A 78 14.14 -10.30 12.20
CA LEU A 78 15.30 -10.37 13.11
C LEU A 78 14.91 -10.50 14.59
N GLY A 79 13.64 -10.23 14.94
CA GLY A 79 13.16 -10.34 16.31
C GLY A 79 13.63 -9.20 17.21
N VAL A 80 13.85 -8.03 16.62
CA VAL A 80 14.25 -6.83 17.35
C VAL A 80 13.00 -6.18 17.93
N ARG A 81 12.98 -5.98 19.25
CA ARG A 81 11.83 -5.37 19.98
C ARG A 81 10.48 -5.99 19.60
N SER A 82 10.44 -7.32 19.50
CA SER A 82 9.32 -8.10 18.94
C SER A 82 7.92 -7.66 19.40
N LYS A 83 7.72 -7.37 20.70
CA LYS A 83 6.41 -6.92 21.20
C LYS A 83 5.97 -5.59 20.59
N PHE A 84 6.87 -4.62 20.53
CA PHE A 84 6.61 -3.32 19.92
C PHE A 84 6.35 -3.50 18.42
N THR A 85 7.17 -4.28 17.74
CA THR A 85 7.06 -4.51 16.30
C THR A 85 5.70 -5.09 15.92
N VAL A 86 5.25 -6.13 16.61
CA VAL A 86 3.98 -6.80 16.31
C VAL A 86 2.79 -5.87 16.60
N TRP A 87 2.81 -5.11 17.70
CA TRP A 87 1.77 -4.13 18.00
C TRP A 87 1.71 -2.99 16.96
N SER A 88 2.86 -2.45 16.56
CA SER A 88 2.93 -1.43 15.51
C SER A 88 2.47 -1.94 14.15
N LEU A 89 2.85 -3.19 13.78
CA LEU A 89 2.36 -3.84 12.56
C LEU A 89 0.85 -4.08 12.61
N THR A 90 0.31 -4.45 13.77
CA THR A 90 -1.14 -4.63 13.96
C THR A 90 -1.87 -3.31 13.76
N ALA A 91 -1.40 -2.22 14.38
CA ALA A 91 -1.99 -0.91 14.19
C ALA A 91 -1.96 -0.48 12.72
N MET A 92 -0.84 -0.71 12.03
CA MET A 92 -0.68 -0.34 10.63
C MET A 92 -1.56 -1.18 9.69
N ILE A 93 -1.65 -2.50 9.89
CA ILE A 93 -2.49 -3.36 9.04
C ILE A 93 -3.97 -3.09 9.29
N VAL A 94 -4.40 -2.82 10.52
CA VAL A 94 -5.79 -2.45 10.82
C VAL A 94 -6.14 -1.12 10.14
N PHE A 95 -5.24 -0.15 10.19
CA PHE A 95 -5.40 1.12 9.49
C PHE A 95 -5.51 0.92 7.96
N PHE A 96 -4.58 0.17 7.34
CA PHE A 96 -4.64 -0.10 5.90
C PHE A 96 -5.87 -0.92 5.50
N THR A 97 -6.25 -1.92 6.29
CA THR A 97 -7.48 -2.72 6.07
C THR A 97 -8.72 -1.82 6.08
N PHE A 98 -8.76 -0.82 6.98
CA PHE A 98 -9.84 0.17 6.99
C PHE A 98 -9.84 1.02 5.71
N LEU A 99 -8.68 1.52 5.27
CA LEU A 99 -8.56 2.29 4.02
C LEU A 99 -9.01 1.48 2.80
N THR A 100 -8.52 0.23 2.69
CA THR A 100 -8.82 -0.64 1.54
C THR A 100 -10.27 -1.08 1.54
N PHE A 101 -10.86 -1.36 2.71
CA PHE A 101 -12.30 -1.62 2.84
C PHE A 101 -13.13 -0.41 2.41
N PHE A 102 -12.79 0.79 2.90
CA PHE A 102 -13.51 2.01 2.54
C PHE A 102 -13.47 2.24 1.02
N SER A 103 -12.29 2.07 0.41
CA SER A 103 -12.16 2.19 -1.03
C SER A 103 -13.00 1.15 -1.80
N ALA A 104 -12.95 -0.11 -1.37
CA ALA A 104 -13.68 -1.20 -2.03
C ALA A 104 -15.20 -1.08 -1.91
N TYR A 105 -15.70 -0.59 -0.78
CA TYR A 105 -17.14 -0.44 -0.55
C TYR A 105 -17.72 0.78 -1.27
N PHE A 106 -17.03 1.93 -1.22
CA PHE A 106 -17.53 3.18 -1.79
C PHE A 106 -17.04 3.46 -3.22
N ASN A 107 -16.20 2.59 -3.79
CA ASN A 107 -15.57 2.74 -5.12
C ASN A 107 -14.93 4.12 -5.33
N LYS A 108 -14.29 4.65 -4.27
CA LYS A 108 -13.74 6.03 -4.27
C LYS A 108 -12.31 6.11 -4.80
N VAL A 109 -11.50 5.07 -4.63
CA VAL A 109 -10.09 5.04 -5.08
C VAL A 109 -9.84 3.78 -5.91
N THR A 110 -9.43 3.95 -7.16
CA THR A 110 -9.30 2.83 -8.13
C THR A 110 -8.15 1.87 -7.81
N ASP A 111 -7.08 2.35 -7.17
CA ASP A 111 -5.88 1.57 -6.84
C ASP A 111 -5.42 1.86 -5.41
N CYS A 112 -5.30 0.83 -4.56
CA CYS A 112 -4.95 1.01 -3.14
C CYS A 112 -3.48 1.39 -2.88
N GLY A 113 -2.61 1.40 -3.91
CA GLY A 113 -1.22 1.86 -3.81
C GLY A 113 -0.29 0.99 -2.96
N CYS A 114 -0.74 -0.16 -2.45
CA CYS A 114 0.06 -1.01 -1.57
C CYS A 114 1.36 -1.54 -2.21
N PHE A 115 1.42 -1.74 -3.52
CA PHE A 115 2.65 -2.14 -4.22
C PHE A 115 3.11 -1.08 -5.23
N GLY A 116 2.75 0.19 -4.97
CA GLY A 116 2.95 1.28 -5.92
C GLY A 116 2.41 0.93 -7.32
N ASP A 117 3.12 1.38 -8.34
CA ASP A 117 2.81 1.07 -9.74
C ASP A 117 3.28 -0.31 -10.21
N ALA A 118 4.00 -1.07 -9.38
CA ALA A 118 4.55 -2.37 -9.79
C ALA A 118 3.46 -3.44 -9.93
N ILE A 119 2.46 -3.43 -9.04
CA ILE A 119 1.33 -4.36 -9.07
C ILE A 119 0.05 -3.58 -8.76
N LYS A 120 -0.75 -3.30 -9.80
CA LYS A 120 -2.08 -2.73 -9.65
C LYS A 120 -3.04 -3.81 -9.18
N LEU A 121 -3.48 -3.67 -7.93
CA LEU A 121 -4.47 -4.54 -7.31
C LEU A 121 -5.79 -3.79 -7.24
N THR A 122 -6.88 -4.46 -7.60
CA THR A 122 -8.21 -3.92 -7.38
C THR A 122 -8.46 -3.67 -5.88
N PRO A 123 -9.40 -2.78 -5.52
CA PRO A 123 -9.69 -2.50 -4.12
C PRO A 123 -10.07 -3.75 -3.31
N TRP A 124 -10.84 -4.66 -3.91
CA TRP A 124 -11.23 -5.92 -3.28
C TRP A 124 -10.05 -6.88 -3.09
N GLU A 125 -9.17 -7.02 -4.08
CA GLU A 125 -7.96 -7.84 -3.94
C GLU A 125 -7.03 -7.30 -2.85
N SER A 126 -6.87 -5.98 -2.79
CA SER A 126 -6.09 -5.31 -1.76
C SER A 126 -6.67 -5.54 -0.37
N PHE A 127 -7.99 -5.43 -0.21
CA PHE A 127 -8.68 -5.71 1.05
C PHE A 127 -8.50 -7.16 1.50
N TYR A 128 -8.72 -8.15 0.62
CA TYR A 128 -8.52 -9.56 0.99
C TYR A 128 -7.09 -9.87 1.39
N LYS A 129 -6.11 -9.31 0.68
CA LYS A 129 -4.69 -9.43 1.02
C LYS A 129 -4.41 -8.86 2.43
N ASP A 130 -4.94 -7.69 2.74
CA ASP A 130 -4.77 -7.06 4.06
C ASP A 130 -5.46 -7.87 5.18
N VAL A 131 -6.65 -8.43 4.92
CA VAL A 131 -7.35 -9.33 5.86
C VAL A 131 -6.53 -10.60 6.14
N ILE A 132 -5.96 -11.22 5.10
CA ILE A 132 -5.09 -12.41 5.27
C ILE A 132 -3.86 -12.05 6.12
N LEU A 133 -3.20 -10.92 5.83
CA LEU A 133 -2.08 -10.43 6.61
C LEU A 133 -2.46 -10.13 8.07
N MET A 134 -3.64 -9.54 8.28
CA MET A 134 -4.18 -9.26 9.60
C MET A 134 -4.38 -10.56 10.40
N VAL A 135 -4.94 -11.62 9.79
CA VAL A 135 -5.07 -12.94 10.43
C VAL A 135 -3.69 -13.52 10.79
N MET A 136 -2.70 -13.42 9.89
CA MET A 136 -1.33 -13.88 10.18
C MET A 136 -0.69 -13.11 11.35
N ILE A 137 -0.86 -11.79 11.40
CA ILE A 137 -0.36 -10.93 12.47
C ILE A 137 -1.05 -11.26 13.81
N PHE A 138 -2.36 -11.48 13.81
CA PHE A 138 -3.08 -11.94 15.00
C PHE A 138 -2.60 -13.33 15.47
N GLY A 139 -2.25 -14.23 14.55
CA GLY A 139 -1.59 -15.49 14.87
C GLY A 139 -0.24 -15.29 15.58
N ILE A 140 0.56 -14.31 15.14
CA ILE A 140 1.82 -13.93 15.81
C ILE A 140 1.54 -13.35 17.21
N LEU A 141 0.50 -12.52 17.37
CA LEU A 141 0.07 -11.98 18.66
C LEU A 141 -0.37 -13.08 19.63
N ALA A 142 -1.14 -14.07 19.18
CA ALA A 142 -1.52 -15.22 20.00
C ALA A 142 -0.29 -16.01 20.49
N LEU A 143 0.76 -16.05 19.68
CA LEU A 143 2.04 -16.69 19.99
C LEU A 143 3.07 -15.74 20.63
N GLN A 144 2.65 -14.56 21.13
CA GLN A 144 3.55 -13.54 21.67
C GLN A 144 4.49 -14.04 22.78
N LYS A 145 4.07 -15.07 23.53
CA LYS A 145 4.88 -15.70 24.61
C LYS A 145 6.17 -16.33 24.08
N TYR A 146 6.21 -16.72 22.81
CA TYR A 146 7.36 -17.38 22.18
C TYR A 146 8.23 -16.41 21.36
N LEU A 147 7.91 -15.12 21.35
CA LEU A 147 8.70 -14.11 20.65
C LEU A 147 10.09 -13.96 21.31
N PRO A 148 11.16 -13.75 20.51
CA PRO A 148 12.47 -13.49 21.07
C PRO A 148 12.46 -12.19 21.87
N THR A 149 12.83 -12.31 23.15
CA THR A 149 12.89 -11.22 24.12
C THR A 149 14.20 -10.45 24.08
N SER A 150 15.28 -11.09 23.63
CA SER A 150 16.60 -10.47 23.48
C SER A 150 17.03 -10.52 22.03
N SER A 151 17.57 -9.40 21.54
CA SER A 151 18.15 -9.28 20.20
C SER A 151 19.57 -8.76 20.31
N SER A 152 20.46 -9.25 19.44
CA SER A 152 21.86 -8.82 19.42
C SER A 152 21.98 -7.32 19.12
N VAL A 153 23.06 -6.70 19.64
CA VAL A 153 23.38 -5.30 19.33
C VAL A 153 23.59 -5.11 17.83
N LEU A 154 24.17 -6.11 17.16
CA LEU A 154 24.36 -6.12 15.71
C LEU A 154 23.02 -6.05 14.96
N ALA A 155 22.01 -6.84 15.36
CA ALA A 155 20.69 -6.78 14.73
C ALA A 155 20.03 -5.41 14.91
N LYS A 156 20.16 -4.79 16.09
CA LYS A 156 19.64 -3.43 16.33
C LYS A 156 20.34 -2.38 15.44
N ARG A 157 21.67 -2.45 15.32
CA ARG A 157 22.45 -1.58 14.42
C ARG A 157 22.09 -1.78 12.96
N PHE A 158 21.87 -3.03 12.55
CA PHE A 158 21.45 -3.36 11.19
C PHE A 158 20.07 -2.75 10.87
N VAL A 159 19.08 -2.93 11.74
CA VAL A 159 17.74 -2.31 11.57
C VAL A 159 17.85 -0.79 11.45
N MET A 160 18.66 -0.16 12.30
CA MET A 160 18.88 1.29 12.25
C MET A 160 19.54 1.71 10.92
N GLY A 161 20.53 0.95 10.46
CA GLY A 161 21.18 1.18 9.15
C GLY A 161 20.20 1.06 8.00
N VAL A 162 19.32 0.05 8.01
CA VAL A 162 18.25 -0.11 7.01
C VAL A 162 17.30 1.10 7.03
N GLY A 163 16.88 1.55 8.20
CA GLY A 163 16.00 2.73 8.32
C GLY A 163 16.63 4.00 7.74
N ILE A 164 17.90 4.26 8.06
CA ILE A 164 18.64 5.41 7.50
C ILE A 164 18.78 5.26 5.98
N LEU A 165 19.13 4.07 5.50
CA LEU A 165 19.25 3.79 4.07
C LEU A 165 17.94 4.03 3.33
N CYS A 166 16.83 3.46 3.80
CA CYS A 166 15.51 3.66 3.19
C CYS A 166 15.09 5.14 3.20
N PHE A 167 15.41 5.89 4.25
CA PHE A 167 15.14 7.32 4.32
C PHE A 167 15.94 8.11 3.28
N VAL A 168 17.25 7.86 3.17
CA VAL A 168 18.12 8.50 2.17
C VAL A 168 17.69 8.13 0.75
N LEU A 169 17.35 6.86 0.50
CA LEU A 169 16.83 6.40 -0.78
C LEU A 169 15.52 7.08 -1.14
N SER A 170 14.60 7.23 -0.18
CA SER A 170 13.33 7.94 -0.40
C SER A 170 13.57 9.40 -0.78
N LEU A 171 14.46 10.11 -0.09
CA LEU A 171 14.82 11.50 -0.44
C LEU A 171 15.47 11.60 -1.82
N THR A 172 16.28 10.62 -2.18
CA THR A 172 16.93 10.55 -3.49
C THR A 172 15.89 10.29 -4.59
N ALA A 173 14.93 9.40 -4.35
CA ALA A 173 13.83 9.09 -5.26
C ALA A 173 12.81 10.24 -5.39
N ILE A 174 12.71 11.14 -4.41
CA ILE A 174 11.90 12.37 -4.55
C ILE A 174 12.59 13.37 -5.48
N ARG A 175 13.92 13.47 -5.42
CA ARG A 175 14.70 14.44 -6.21
C ARG A 175 15.00 13.96 -7.63
N ASN A 176 14.97 12.65 -7.86
CA ASN A 176 15.28 12.02 -9.13
C ASN A 176 14.08 11.19 -9.62
N LEU A 177 14.15 10.59 -10.80
CA LEU A 177 13.17 9.59 -11.20
C LEU A 177 13.31 8.33 -10.33
N PRO A 178 12.23 7.53 -10.16
CA PRO A 178 12.31 6.21 -9.55
C PRO A 178 13.44 5.36 -10.15
N PHE A 179 14.16 4.60 -9.32
CA PHE A 179 15.27 3.75 -9.79
C PHE A 179 14.79 2.72 -10.81
N ILE A 180 13.60 2.18 -10.57
CA ILE A 180 12.87 1.33 -11.52
C ILE A 180 11.55 2.01 -11.82
N ASP A 181 11.37 2.43 -13.07
CA ASP A 181 10.15 3.12 -13.51
C ASP A 181 9.08 2.10 -13.95
N PHE A 182 8.04 1.94 -13.13
CA PHE A 182 6.88 1.07 -13.39
C PHE A 182 5.71 1.82 -14.05
N ARG A 183 5.85 3.11 -14.33
CA ARG A 183 4.77 3.92 -14.91
C ARG A 183 4.49 3.52 -16.36
N ALA A 184 3.24 3.72 -16.78
CA ALA A 184 2.80 3.45 -18.16
C ALA A 184 3.53 4.32 -19.20
N TYR A 185 3.96 5.53 -18.82
CA TYR A 185 4.65 6.49 -19.70
C TYR A 185 6.10 6.75 -19.26
N LYS A 186 6.85 5.66 -19.04
CA LYS A 186 8.28 5.74 -18.70
C LYS A 186 9.15 6.18 -19.87
N VAL A 187 10.34 6.66 -19.55
CA VAL A 187 11.35 7.08 -20.54
C VAL A 187 11.68 5.91 -21.49
N GLY A 188 11.70 6.20 -22.79
CA GLY A 188 11.99 5.21 -23.83
C GLY A 188 10.76 4.52 -24.44
N VAL A 189 9.55 4.87 -24.01
CA VAL A 189 8.30 4.33 -24.59
C VAL A 189 7.58 5.38 -25.45
N ASN A 190 6.94 4.93 -26.54
CA ASN A 190 6.14 5.78 -27.41
C ASN A 190 4.75 6.03 -26.79
N ILE A 191 4.48 7.29 -26.40
CA ILE A 191 3.23 7.68 -25.75
C ILE A 191 2.00 7.42 -26.64
N PRO A 192 1.97 7.86 -27.93
CA PRO A 192 0.86 7.55 -28.83
C PRO A 192 0.51 6.06 -28.90
N THR A 193 1.51 5.18 -28.94
CA THR A 193 1.28 3.73 -28.96
C THR A 193 0.67 3.25 -27.64
N ASN A 194 1.14 3.75 -26.50
CA ASN A 194 0.64 3.36 -25.18
C ASN A 194 -0.74 3.93 -24.81
N MET A 195 -1.19 4.99 -25.51
CA MET A 195 -2.53 5.56 -25.34
C MET A 195 -3.60 4.83 -26.19
N GLN A 196 -3.20 3.88 -27.05
CA GLN A 196 -4.15 3.10 -27.83
C GLN A 196 -5.08 2.31 -26.89
N PRO A 197 -6.41 2.36 -27.11
CA PRO A 197 -7.35 1.68 -26.25
C PRO A 197 -7.16 0.15 -26.36
N SER A 198 -7.17 -0.53 -25.22
CA SER A 198 -6.99 -2.00 -25.14
C SER A 198 -8.15 -2.79 -25.73
N SER A 199 -9.29 -2.13 -25.97
CA SER A 199 -10.48 -2.66 -26.64
C SER A 199 -11.13 -1.57 -27.48
N PRO A 200 -11.88 -1.90 -28.54
CA PRO A 200 -12.65 -0.91 -29.28
C PRO A 200 -13.60 -0.16 -28.34
N LEU A 201 -13.71 1.16 -28.54
CA LEU A 201 -14.60 2.01 -27.74
C LEU A 201 -16.05 1.61 -28.02
N ASN A 202 -16.74 1.06 -27.01
CA ASN A 202 -18.16 0.77 -27.07
C ASN A 202 -18.94 2.02 -26.65
N TYR A 203 -19.59 2.67 -27.61
CA TYR A 203 -20.46 3.81 -27.35
C TYR A 203 -21.89 3.32 -27.13
N SER A 204 -22.56 3.84 -26.10
CA SER A 204 -23.99 3.60 -25.87
C SER A 204 -24.73 4.93 -25.75
N TYR A 205 -25.91 5.00 -26.37
CA TYR A 205 -26.81 6.14 -26.37
C TYR A 205 -27.91 5.87 -25.35
N VAL A 206 -27.98 6.67 -24.29
CA VAL A 206 -29.08 6.63 -23.33
C VAL A 206 -30.10 7.71 -23.70
N MET A 207 -31.28 7.31 -24.16
CA MET A 207 -32.35 8.21 -24.59
C MET A 207 -33.62 8.01 -23.76
N LYS A 208 -34.37 9.08 -23.55
CA LYS A 208 -35.67 9.02 -22.88
C LYS A 208 -36.78 9.00 -23.94
N LYS A 209 -37.49 7.88 -24.08
CA LYS A 209 -38.64 7.72 -24.97
C LYS A 209 -39.86 7.36 -24.13
N ASP A 210 -40.95 8.11 -24.29
CA ASP A 210 -42.23 7.88 -23.59
C ASP A 210 -42.10 7.78 -22.05
N GLY A 211 -41.14 8.52 -21.48
CA GLY A 211 -40.88 8.52 -20.04
C GLY A 211 -39.90 7.43 -19.56
N GLN A 212 -39.55 6.44 -20.39
CA GLN A 212 -38.60 5.37 -20.06
C GLN A 212 -37.20 5.64 -20.64
N LEU A 213 -36.16 5.27 -19.90
CA LEU A 213 -34.77 5.33 -20.36
C LEU A 213 -34.47 4.07 -21.18
N VAL A 214 -34.00 4.27 -22.42
CA VAL A 214 -33.61 3.22 -23.36
C VAL A 214 -32.13 3.40 -23.68
N THR A 215 -31.35 2.33 -23.52
CA THR A 215 -29.93 2.30 -23.89
C THR A 215 -29.80 1.61 -25.25
N LEU A 216 -29.17 2.28 -26.22
CA LEU A 216 -29.00 1.80 -27.60
C LEU A 216 -27.52 1.82 -27.96
N ASP A 217 -27.03 0.79 -28.65
CA ASP A 217 -25.63 0.77 -29.12
C ASP A 217 -25.42 1.64 -30.38
N SER A 218 -26.51 2.00 -31.06
CA SER A 218 -26.52 2.88 -32.23
C SER A 218 -27.59 3.97 -32.11
N TYR A 219 -27.33 5.13 -32.71
CA TYR A 219 -28.31 6.22 -32.72
C TYR A 219 -29.53 5.78 -33.55
N PRO A 220 -30.76 5.84 -33.01
CA PRO A 220 -31.96 5.46 -33.73
C PRO A 220 -32.23 6.52 -34.81
N THR A 221 -31.92 6.21 -36.07
CA THR A 221 -32.37 6.97 -37.25
C THR A 221 -33.85 6.76 -37.52
#